data_AF-A0A024H5W5-F1
#
_entry.id   AF-A0A024H5W5-F1
#
_cell.length_a   1.000
_cell.length_b   1.000
_cell.length_c   1.000
_cell.angle_alpha   90.00
_cell.angle_beta   90.00
_cell.angle_gamma   90.00
#
_symmetry.space_group_name_H-M   'P 1'
#
loop_
_entity.id
_entity.type
_entity.pdbx_description
1 polymer ?
#
loop_
_entity_poly.entity_id
_entity_poly.type
_entity_poly.pdbx_seq_one_letter_code
_entity_poly.pdbx_strand_id
1 'polypeptide(L)' 'MSRLSSGQLIFTGENPLEAARAFAAADPYVTNGVVTSWTARKWTTVIGQEAATPARPT' A
#
# COMPACT_ATOMS: atom_id res chain seq x y z
N MET A 1 22.86 12.33 -12.38
CA MET A 1 21.61 12.67 -11.65
C MET A 1 20.78 11.41 -11.54
N SER A 2 20.54 10.87 -10.33
CA SER A 2 19.60 9.75 -10.13
C SER A 2 18.22 10.32 -9.85
N ARG A 3 17.21 9.96 -10.64
CA ARG A 3 15.81 10.33 -10.41
C ARG A 3 15.16 9.20 -9.63
N LEU A 4 14.82 9.45 -8.38
CA LEU A 4 14.07 8.50 -7.56
C LEU A 4 12.59 8.55 -8.00
N SER A 5 12.06 7.44 -8.52
CA SER A 5 10.63 7.26 -8.79
C SER A 5 10.01 6.41 -7.70
N SER A 6 8.90 6.87 -7.12
CA SER A 6 8.11 6.12 -6.15
C SER A 6 6.70 5.85 -6.68
N GLY A 7 6.10 4.76 -6.23
CA GLY A 7 4.73 4.36 -6.56
C GLY A 7 3.98 3.90 -5.31
N GLN A 8 2.66 3.85 -5.38
CA GLN A 8 1.81 3.41 -4.28
C GLN A 8 0.63 2.61 -4.82
N LEU A 9 0.33 1.50 -4.15
CA LEU A 9 -0.80 0.63 -4.47
C LEU A 9 -1.69 0.53 -3.23
N ILE A 10 -3.00 0.58 -3.44
CA ILE A 10 -4.00 0.44 -2.37
C ILE A 10 -4.71 -0.90 -2.56
N PHE A 11 -4.77 -1.66 -1.48
CA PHE A 11 -5.47 -2.94 -1.42
C PHE A 11 -6.67 -2.80 -0.49
N THR A 12 -7.82 -3.32 -0.92
CA THR A 12 -9.09 -3.33 -0.17
C THR A 12 -9.60 -4.77 -0.07
N GLY A 13 -10.38 -5.10 0.96
CA GLY A 13 -10.90 -6.44 1.19
C GLY A 13 -10.75 -6.90 2.64
N GLU A 14 -10.90 -8.20 2.90
CA GLU A 14 -10.88 -8.78 4.25
C GLU A 14 -9.48 -8.74 4.91
N ASN A 15 -8.44 -9.08 4.15
CA ASN A 15 -7.04 -9.12 4.64
C ASN A 15 -6.08 -8.30 3.75
N PRO A 16 -6.30 -6.98 3.59
CA PRO A 16 -5.61 -6.18 2.59
C PRO A 16 -4.11 -6.04 2.86
N LEU A 17 -3.69 -6.09 4.13
CA LEU A 17 -2.28 -6.02 4.48
C LEU A 17 -1.52 -7.29 4.09
N GLU A 18 -2.13 -8.46 4.25
CA GLU A 18 -1.53 -9.73 3.81
C GLU A 18 -1.50 -9.82 2.30
N ALA A 19 -2.59 -9.41 1.63
CA ALA A 19 -2.65 -9.32 0.17
C ALA A 19 -1.54 -8.41 -0.39
N ALA A 20 -1.32 -7.24 0.20
CA ALA A 20 -0.25 -6.32 -0.20
C ALA A 20 1.15 -6.95 -0.05
N ARG A 21 1.40 -7.69 1.04
CA ARG A 21 2.68 -8.39 1.26
C ARG A 21 2.89 -9.52 0.27
N ALA A 22 1.86 -10.34 0.05
CA ALA A 22 1.91 -11.43 -0.91
C ALA A 22 2.15 -10.91 -2.34
N PHE A 23 1.47 -9.82 -2.72
CA PHE A 23 1.68 -9.15 -4.00
C PHE A 23 3.13 -8.67 -4.14
N ALA A 24 3.65 -7.90 -3.18
CA ALA A 24 5.02 -7.39 -3.25
C ALA A 24 6.08 -8.50 -3.26
N ALA A 25 5.85 -9.63 -2.57
CA ALA A 25 6.74 -10.77 -2.60
C ALA A 25 6.78 -11.48 -3.98
N ALA A 26 5.70 -11.41 -4.75
CA ALA A 26 5.59 -12.02 -6.08
C ALA A 26 5.85 -11.05 -7.24
N ASP A 27 5.89 -9.73 -6.97
CA ASP A 27 6.04 -8.70 -8.00
C ASP A 27 7.36 -8.88 -8.78
N PRO A 28 7.33 -9.03 -10.12
CA PRO A 28 8.52 -9.08 -10.95
C PRO A 28 9.46 -7.89 -10.75
N TYR A 29 8.96 -6.72 -10.39
CA TYR A 29 9.81 -5.56 -10.12
C TYR A 29 10.57 -5.70 -8.81
N VAL A 30 10.01 -6.38 -7.81
CA VAL A 30 10.71 -6.68 -6.55
C VAL A 30 11.69 -7.84 -6.78
N THR A 31 11.22 -8.94 -7.37
CA THR A 31 12.04 -10.15 -7.56
C THR A 31 13.19 -9.96 -8.54
N ASN A 32 13.07 -9.06 -9.52
CA ASN A 32 14.16 -8.69 -10.44
C ASN A 32 14.96 -7.44 -9.97
N GLY A 33 14.74 -6.94 -8.75
CA GLY A 33 15.55 -5.89 -8.14
C GLY A 33 15.33 -4.47 -8.68
N VAL A 34 14.29 -4.23 -9.48
CA VAL A 34 13.89 -2.89 -9.95
C VAL A 34 13.35 -2.06 -8.78
N VAL A 35 12.56 -2.68 -7.91
CA VAL A 35 12.12 -2.14 -6.63
C VAL A 35 13.01 -2.70 -5.54
N THR A 36 13.89 -1.86 -5.00
CA THR A 36 14.90 -2.25 -4.00
C THR A 36 14.39 -2.15 -2.57
N SER A 37 13.30 -1.44 -2.33
CA SER A 37 12.64 -1.34 -1.02
C SER A 37 11.15 -1.10 -1.17
N TRP A 38 10.36 -1.69 -0.27
CA TRP A 38 8.92 -1.50 -0.19
C TRP A 38 8.44 -1.70 1.25
N THR A 39 7.28 -1.13 1.57
CA THR A 39 6.63 -1.31 2.87
C THR A 39 5.13 -1.46 2.69
N ALA A 40 4.51 -2.37 3.43
CA ALA A 40 3.06 -2.48 3.52
C ALA A 40 2.59 -1.99 4.90
N ARG A 41 1.65 -1.04 4.91
CA ARG A 41 1.08 -0.47 6.14
C ARG A 41 -0.44 -0.45 6.06
N LYS A 42 -1.13 -0.59 7.19
CA LYS A 42 -2.57 -0.35 7.25
C LYS A 42 -2.83 1.11 6.90
N TRP A 43 -3.71 1.33 5.93
CA TRP A 43 -4.19 2.67 5.61
C TRP A 43 -5.43 2.94 6.45
N THR A 44 -5.35 3.88 7.40
CA THR A 44 -6.54 4.34 8.12
C THR A 44 -7.17 5.44 7.29
N THR A 45 -8.22 5.11 6.54
CA THR A 45 -8.98 6.12 5.78
C THR A 45 -9.73 7.00 6.77
N VAL A 46 -9.38 8.29 6.84
CA VAL A 46 -9.95 9.25 7.81
C VAL A 46 -11.13 10.04 7.22
N ILE A 47 -11.30 10.06 5.89
CA ILE A 47 -12.38 10.80 5.20
C ILE A 47 -12.91 9.98 4.01
N GLY A 48 -14.24 9.80 3.93
CA GLY A 48 -14.96 9.08 2.87
C GLY A 48 -16.03 8.12 3.41
N GLN A 49 -17.04 7.76 2.59
CA GLN A 49 -18.15 6.86 2.99
C GLN A 49 -17.68 5.43 3.36
N GLU A 50 -16.48 5.03 2.95
CA GLU A 50 -15.83 3.75 3.30
C GLU A 50 -14.66 3.95 4.30
N ALA A 51 -14.67 5.04 5.08
CA ALA A 51 -13.66 5.29 6.10
C ALA A 51 -13.70 4.19 7.17
N ALA A 52 -12.64 3.38 7.25
CA ALA A 52 -12.48 2.36 8.30
C ALA A 52 -12.52 2.95 9.71
N THR A 53 -12.21 4.25 9.85
CA THR A 53 -12.41 5.03 11.07
C THR A 53 -12.92 6.42 10.70
N PRO A 54 -14.24 6.69 10.77
CA PRO A 54 -14.77 7.99 10.42
C PRO A 54 -14.31 9.05 11.44
N ALA A 55 -13.65 10.12 10.98
CA ALA A 55 -13.42 11.29 11.81
C ALA A 55 -14.75 12.00 12.06
N ARG A 56 -15.13 12.14 13.33
CA ARG A 56 -16.29 12.94 13.73
C ARG A 56 -15.88 14.41 13.73
N PRO A 57 -16.49 15.29 12.91
CA PRO A 57 -16.28 16.73 13.04
C PRO A 57 -16.89 17.21 14.37
N THR A 58 -16.18 18.08 15.09
CA THR A 58 -16.72 18.86 16.21
C THR A 58 -17.44 20.10 15.71
#